data_AF-A0A9N9J8P8-F1
#
_entry.id   AF-A0A9N9J8P8-F1
#
_cell.length_a   1.000
_cell.length_b   1.000
_cell.length_c   1.000
_cell.angle_alpha   90.00
_cell.angle_beta   90.00
_cell.angle_gamma   90.00
#
_symmetry.space_group_name_H-M   'P 1'
#
loop_
_entity.id
_entity.type
_entity.pdbx_description
1 polymer ?
#
loop_
_entity_poly.entity_id
_entity_poly.type
_entity_poly.pdbx_seq_one_letter_code
_entity_poly.pdbx_strand_id
1 'polypeptide(L)'
;AGSAERETKKNRKFQTKCIQISKEILNEEPIIEYRPPFLNGLELDAFFQKYRIALEMQGAQHRLHSTSWYKDVKKLEDIVNRDRQK
;
A
#
# COMPACT_ATOMS: atom_id res chain seq x y z
N ALA A 1 21.74 -15.62 1.65
CA ALA A 1 20.49 -15.85 0.91
C ALA A 1 19.28 -16.23 1.80
N GLY A 2 19.44 -16.86 2.97
CA GLY A 2 18.30 -17.44 3.73
C GLY A 2 17.47 -16.55 4.68
N SER A 3 17.84 -15.29 4.95
CA SER A 3 17.10 -14.40 5.86
C SER A 3 16.02 -13.57 5.15
N ALA A 4 16.36 -12.95 4.02
CA ALA A 4 15.46 -12.10 3.25
C ALA A 4 14.23 -12.87 2.71
N GLU A 5 14.42 -14.11 2.26
CA GLU A 5 13.33 -14.96 1.74
C GLU A 5 12.33 -15.39 2.82
N ARG A 6 12.79 -15.51 4.07
CA ARG A 6 11.91 -15.82 5.21
C ARG A 6 11.11 -14.60 5.65
N GLU A 7 11.69 -13.40 5.52
CA GLU A 7 11.00 -12.13 5.82
C GLU A 7 9.93 -11.80 4.78
N THR A 8 10.22 -11.95 3.48
CA THR A 8 9.21 -11.75 2.41
C THR A 8 8.03 -12.70 2.56
N LYS A 9 8.29 -13.98 2.88
CA LYS A 9 7.25 -14.99 3.13
C LYS A 9 6.42 -14.71 4.39
N LYS A 10 7.04 -14.14 5.43
CA LYS A 10 6.34 -13.71 6.66
C LYS A 10 5.49 -12.46 6.41
N ASN A 11 5.99 -11.50 5.65
CA ASN A 11 5.28 -10.27 5.30
C ASN A 11 4.03 -10.59 4.47
N ARG A 12 4.12 -11.52 3.50
CA ARG A 12 2.96 -11.96 2.71
C ARG A 12 1.86 -12.62 3.57
N LYS A 13 2.23 -13.43 4.56
CA LYS A 13 1.24 -14.03 5.48
C LYS A 13 0.53 -12.99 6.35
N PHE A 14 1.26 -11.95 6.76
CA PHE A 14 0.69 -10.83 7.51
C PHE A 14 -0.22 -10.00 6.62
N GLN A 15 0.20 -9.77 5.38
CA GLN A 15 -0.56 -9.06 4.34
C GLN A 15 -1.94 -9.65 4.12
N THR A 16 -1.98 -10.96 3.85
CA THR A 16 -3.24 -11.68 3.64
C THR A 16 -4.19 -11.59 4.85
N LYS A 17 -3.66 -11.65 6.08
CA LYS A 17 -4.48 -11.57 7.30
C LYS A 17 -5.11 -10.19 7.46
N CYS A 18 -4.36 -9.12 7.23
CA CYS A 18 -4.88 -7.75 7.35
C CYS A 18 -5.91 -7.44 6.26
N ILE A 19 -5.71 -7.93 5.03
CA ILE A 19 -6.71 -7.84 3.95
C ILE A 19 -8.00 -8.56 4.38
N GLN A 20 -7.89 -9.77 4.93
CA GLN A 20 -9.04 -10.55 5.40
C GLN A 20 -9.82 -9.84 6.51
N ILE A 21 -9.13 -9.31 7.53
CA ILE A 21 -9.76 -8.56 8.62
C ILE A 21 -10.45 -7.29 8.07
N SER A 22 -9.79 -6.57 7.16
CA SER A 22 -10.35 -5.35 6.56
C SER A 22 -11.61 -5.64 5.75
N LYS A 23 -11.61 -6.76 5.01
CA LYS A 23 -12.78 -7.29 4.29
C LYS A 23 -13.95 -7.59 5.24
N GLU A 24 -13.68 -8.21 6.39
CA GLU A 24 -14.71 -8.49 7.39
C GLU A 24 -15.27 -7.21 8.04
N ILE A 25 -14.41 -6.24 8.36
CA ILE A 25 -14.81 -4.95 8.97
C ILE A 25 -15.63 -4.10 7.99
N LEU A 26 -15.18 -4.00 6.73
CA LEU A 26 -15.83 -3.17 5.72
C LEU A 26 -16.98 -3.90 5.00
N ASN A 27 -17.09 -5.22 5.20
CA ASN A 27 -18.06 -6.10 4.53
C ASN A 27 -18.07 -5.88 3.00
N GLU A 28 -16.86 -5.82 2.42
CA GLU A 28 -16.61 -5.53 1.01
C GLU A 28 -15.42 -6.36 0.52
N GLU A 29 -15.48 -6.85 -0.71
CA GLU A 29 -14.33 -7.48 -1.38
C GLU A 29 -13.33 -6.40 -1.83
N PRO A 30 -12.07 -6.42 -1.36
CA PRO A 30 -11.06 -5.50 -1.84
C PRO A 30 -10.53 -5.90 -3.22
N ILE A 31 -10.11 -4.90 -3.99
CA ILE A 31 -9.25 -5.08 -5.15
C ILE A 31 -7.81 -5.21 -4.64
N ILE A 32 -7.21 -6.39 -4.78
CA ILE A 32 -5.83 -6.68 -4.35
C ILE A 32 -4.84 -6.19 -5.40
N GLU A 33 -3.65 -5.71 -4.99
CA GLU A 33 -2.59 -5.21 -5.87
C GLU A 33 -3.11 -4.13 -6.84
N TYR A 34 -3.90 -3.20 -6.29
CA TYR A 34 -4.57 -2.18 -7.08
C TYR A 34 -3.58 -1.11 -7.54
N ARG A 35 -3.51 -0.88 -8.86
CA ARG A 35 -2.69 0.17 -9.48
C ARG A 35 -3.58 1.28 -10.04
N PRO A 36 -3.94 2.29 -9.23
CA PRO A 36 -4.77 3.38 -9.72
C PRO A 36 -4.05 4.24 -10.76
N PRO A 37 -4.73 4.64 -11.85
CA PRO A 37 -4.13 5.43 -12.93
C PRO A 37 -3.68 6.84 -12.46
N PHE A 38 -4.22 7.34 -11.34
CA PHE A 38 -3.83 8.63 -10.78
C PHE A 38 -2.58 8.58 -9.90
N LEU A 39 -2.09 7.39 -9.51
CA LEU A 39 -0.89 7.26 -8.66
C LEU A 39 0.39 6.93 -9.45
N ASN A 40 0.49 7.31 -10.74
CA ASN A 40 1.71 7.18 -11.54
C ASN A 40 2.40 5.79 -11.46
N GLY A 41 1.60 4.71 -11.39
CA GLY A 41 2.11 3.33 -11.32
C GLY A 41 2.45 2.81 -9.93
N LEU A 42 2.12 3.54 -8.85
CA LEU A 42 2.15 2.98 -7.51
C LEU A 42 1.11 1.87 -7.38
N GLU A 43 1.49 0.81 -6.67
CA GLU A 43 0.65 -0.35 -6.36
C GLU A 43 0.24 -0.26 -4.89
N LEU A 44 -1.04 -0.50 -4.62
CA LEU A 44 -1.60 -0.58 -3.28
C LEU A 44 -1.91 -2.04 -2.97
N ASP A 45 -1.66 -2.46 -1.72
CA ASP A 45 -1.93 -3.84 -1.31
C ASP A 45 -3.41 -4.23 -1.45
N ALA A 46 -4.33 -3.34 -1.07
CA ALA A 46 -5.76 -3.53 -1.27
C ALA A 46 -6.53 -2.21 -1.40
N PHE A 47 -7.63 -2.22 -2.15
CA PHE A 47 -8.51 -1.07 -2.32
C PHE A 47 -9.99 -1.45 -2.19
N PHE A 48 -10.70 -0.73 -1.34
CA PHE A 48 -12.14 -0.88 -1.08
C PHE A 48 -12.88 0.23 -1.82
N GLN A 49 -13.51 -0.12 -2.94
CA GLN A 49 -14.06 0.83 -3.90
C GLN A 49 -15.27 1.59 -3.35
N LYS A 50 -16.15 0.91 -2.60
CA LYS A 50 -17.38 1.49 -2.04
C LYS A 50 -17.05 2.60 -1.04
N TYR A 51 -16.08 2.37 -0.17
CA TYR A 51 -15.65 3.34 0.84
C TYR A 51 -14.51 4.26 0.36
N ARG A 52 -13.92 3.97 -0.81
CA ARG A 52 -12.72 4.64 -1.34
C ARG A 52 -11.55 4.60 -0.36
N ILE A 53 -11.36 3.46 0.31
CA ILE A 53 -10.28 3.25 1.28
C ILE A 53 -9.18 2.41 0.62
N ALA A 54 -7.94 2.87 0.72
CA ALA A 54 -6.76 2.12 0.34
C ALA A 54 -6.07 1.53 1.58
N LEU A 55 -5.56 0.30 1.45
CA LEU A 55 -4.74 -0.37 2.45
C LEU A 55 -3.35 -0.59 1.87
N GLU A 56 -2.33 -0.21 2.63
CA GLU A 56 -0.90 -0.39 2.30
C GLU A 56 -0.18 -0.88 3.56
N MET A 57 0.59 -1.97 3.45
CA MET A 57 1.15 -2.69 4.58
C MET A 57 2.64 -2.48 4.71
N GLN A 58 2.98 -1.67 5.70
CA GLN A 58 4.35 -1.34 5.99
C GLN A 58 4.98 -2.37 6.95
N GLY A 59 5.87 -3.22 6.44
CA GLY A 59 6.63 -4.19 7.23
C GLY A 59 7.85 -3.59 7.96
N ALA A 60 8.52 -4.41 8.79
CA ALA A 60 9.71 -4.01 9.56
C ALA A 60 10.91 -3.54 8.70
N GLN A 61 10.94 -3.90 7.42
CA GLN A 61 11.98 -3.47 6.48
C GLN A 61 11.93 -1.96 6.21
N HIS A 62 10.78 -1.31 6.40
CA HIS A 62 10.67 0.16 6.34
C HIS A 62 11.28 0.88 7.54
N ARG A 63 11.60 0.16 8.62
CA ARG A 63 12.34 0.73 9.75
C ARG A 63 13.85 0.88 9.43
N LEU A 64 14.34 0.20 8.39
CA LEU A 64 15.76 0.22 7.99
C LEU A 64 16.07 0.89 6.64
N HIS A 65 15.07 1.31 5.85
CA HIS A 65 15.33 2.10 4.65
C HIS A 65 14.34 3.26 4.51
N SER A 66 14.76 4.41 5.03
CA SER A 66 14.15 5.73 4.93
C SER A 66 14.16 6.33 3.50
N THR A 67 14.18 5.52 2.43
CA THR A 67 14.42 6.03 1.07
C THR A 67 13.28 5.87 0.07
N SER A 68 12.29 4.98 0.28
CA SER A 68 11.12 4.89 -0.64
C SER A 68 9.95 5.74 -0.16
N TRP A 69 9.52 5.61 1.11
CA TRP A 69 8.35 6.34 1.63
C TRP A 69 8.48 7.85 1.49
N TYR A 70 9.64 8.43 1.83
CA TYR A 70 9.84 9.88 1.69
C TYR A 70 9.76 10.32 0.22
N LYS A 71 10.18 9.47 -0.72
CA LYS A 71 10.06 9.76 -2.16
C LYS A 71 8.62 9.63 -2.63
N ASP A 72 7.88 8.66 -2.12
CA ASP A 72 6.49 8.42 -2.51
C ASP A 72 5.53 9.43 -1.85
N VAL A 73 5.78 9.84 -0.60
CA VAL A 73 5.12 10.98 0.06
C VAL A 73 5.39 12.28 -0.68
N LYS A 74 6.65 12.54 -1.05
CA LYS A 74 6.99 13.75 -1.81
C LYS A 74 6.30 13.75 -3.19
N LYS A 75 6.24 12.60 -3.87
CA LYS A 75 5.44 12.45 -5.10
C LYS A 75 3.96 12.70 -4.87
N LEU A 76 3.39 12.24 -3.77
CA LEU A 76 1.99 12.52 -3.42
C LEU A 76 1.76 14.01 -3.17
N GLU A 77 2.65 14.67 -2.43
CA GLU A 77 2.62 16.12 -2.23
C GLU A 77 2.74 16.88 -3.55
N ASP A 78 3.63 16.46 -4.44
CA ASP A 78 3.82 17.07 -5.76
C ASP A 78 2.55 16.93 -6.63
N ILE A 79 1.86 15.77 -6.59
CA ILE A 79 0.59 15.56 -7.30
C ILE A 79 -0.50 16.49 -6.74
N VAL A 80 -0.64 16.55 -5.41
CA VAL A 80 -1.63 17.43 -4.75
C VAL A 80 -1.39 18.90 -5.08
N ASN A 81 -0.13 19.35 -5.08
CA ASN A 81 0.22 20.72 -5.39
C ASN A 81 -0.06 21.08 -6.86
N ARG A 82 0.20 20.17 -7.81
CA ARG A 82 -0.09 20.37 -9.23
C ARG A 82 -1.59 20.52 -9.48
N ASP A 83 -2.41 19.65 -8.89
CA ASP A 83 -3.87 19.70 -9.08
C ASP A 83 -4.49 20.94 -8.42
N ARG A 84 -3.85 21.51 -7.39
CA ARG A 84 -4.27 22.75 -6.73
C ARG A 84 -3.94 24.04 -7.52
N GLN A 85 -3.08 23.94 -8.54
CA GLN A 85 -2.73 25.06 -9.44
C GLN A 85 -3.57 25.09 -10.73
N LYS A 86 -4.46 24.12 -10.93
CA LYS A 86 -5.51 24.17 -11.94
C LYS A 86 -6.76 24.84 -11.39
#